data_AF-A0A0R1H2D1-F1
#
_entry.id   AF-A0A0R1H2D1-F1
#
_cell.length_a   1.000
_cell.length_b   1.000
_cell.length_c   1.000
_cell.angle_alpha   90.00
_cell.angle_beta   90.00
_cell.angle_gamma   90.00
#
_symmetry.space_group_name_H-M   'P 1'
#
loop_
_entity.id
_entity.type
_entity.pdbx_description
1 polymer ?
#
loop_
_entity_poly.entity_id
_entity_poly.type
_entity_poly.pdbx_seq_one_letter_code
_entity_poly.pdbx_strand_id
1 'polypeptide(L)'
;MKFWTSPGGQLAILAIGFLLIRGAKTLLRKRWPKGLSTWDLMAPLFLLGALNLIPAGSGLIMPWLVIGWMAVGIIVAVMQAVRNHEILYSSFFKTFWRLTDLYWLLGFIVCFLLVIS
;
A
#
# COMPACT_ATOMS: atom_id res chain seq x y z
N MET A 1 6.61 -24.43 6.99
CA MET A 1 6.94 -23.11 6.42
C MET A 1 6.11 -22.73 5.18
N LYS A 2 5.47 -23.66 4.46
CA LYS A 2 4.67 -23.37 3.23
C LYS A 2 3.35 -22.58 3.44
N PHE A 3 2.84 -22.48 4.66
CA PHE A 3 1.56 -21.79 4.93
C PHE A 3 1.68 -20.27 4.79
N TRP A 4 2.78 -19.67 5.23
CA TRP A 4 2.99 -18.21 5.18
C TRP A 4 3.16 -17.67 3.75
N THR A 5 3.59 -18.53 2.82
CA THR A 5 3.68 -18.23 1.39
C THR A 5 2.39 -18.56 0.63
N SER A 6 1.39 -19.15 1.29
CA SER A 6 0.09 -19.41 0.69
C SER A 6 -0.77 -18.13 0.67
N PRO A 7 -1.75 -18.02 -0.24
CA PRO A 7 -2.69 -16.90 -0.28
C PRO A 7 -3.36 -16.66 1.10
N GLY A 8 -3.77 -17.74 1.78
CA GLY A 8 -4.36 -17.65 3.12
C GLY A 8 -3.38 -17.12 4.18
N GLY A 9 -2.10 -17.47 4.09
CA GLY A 9 -1.06 -16.95 4.98
C GLY A 9 -0.84 -15.44 4.84
N GLN A 10 -1.02 -14.90 3.65
CA GLN A 10 -0.90 -13.46 3.43
C GLN A 10 -2.07 -12.66 3.96
N LEU A 11 -3.29 -13.19 3.83
CA LEU A 11 -4.46 -12.62 4.51
C LEU A 11 -4.26 -12.62 6.03
N ALA A 12 -3.66 -13.67 6.58
CA ALA A 12 -3.31 -13.72 7.99
C ALA A 12 -2.26 -12.64 8.36
N ILE A 13 -1.22 -12.43 7.53
CA ILE A 13 -0.23 -11.36 7.74
C ILE A 13 -0.90 -9.98 7.71
N LEU A 14 -1.79 -9.72 6.75
CA LEU A 14 -2.54 -8.46 6.68
C LEU A 14 -3.45 -8.27 7.89
N ALA A 15 -4.16 -9.31 8.34
CA ALA A 15 -5.00 -9.27 9.52
C ALA A 15 -4.20 -9.02 10.80
N ILE A 16 -3.06 -9.70 10.97
CA ILE A 16 -2.14 -9.50 12.10
C ILE A 16 -1.56 -8.08 12.05
N GLY A 17 -1.11 -7.62 10.88
CA GLY A 17 -0.60 -6.26 10.68
C GLY A 17 -1.65 -5.20 11.03
N PHE A 18 -2.90 -5.40 10.61
CA PHE A 18 -4.01 -4.51 10.95
C PHE A 18 -4.29 -4.49 12.46
N LEU A 19 -4.31 -5.66 13.11
CA LEU A 19 -4.48 -5.76 14.56
C LEU A 19 -3.34 -5.09 15.33
N LEU A 20 -2.09 -5.26 14.87
CA LEU A 20 -0.93 -4.60 15.47
C LEU A 20 -1.00 -3.08 15.30
N ILE A 21 -1.35 -2.57 14.12
CA ILE A 21 -1.49 -1.13 13.90
C ILE A 21 -2.63 -0.57 14.75
N ARG A 22 -3.75 -1.29 14.85
CA ARG A 22 -4.88 -0.89 15.70
C ARG A 22 -4.50 -0.92 17.19
N GLY A 23 -3.78 -1.95 17.62
CA GLY A 23 -3.25 -2.08 18.97
C GLY A 23 -2.27 -0.96 19.33
N ALA A 24 -1.31 -0.69 18.44
CA ALA A 24 -0.35 0.40 18.58
C ALA A 24 -1.05 1.77 18.63
N LYS A 25 -2.05 2.01 17.78
CA LYS A 25 -2.86 3.24 17.82
C LYS A 25 -3.60 3.41 19.14
N THR A 26 -4.11 2.32 19.69
CA THR A 26 -4.82 2.33 20.97
C THR A 26 -3.86 2.58 22.15
N LEU A 27 -2.66 2.02 22.08
CA LEU A 27 -1.61 2.16 23.10
C LEU A 27 -0.93 3.54 23.07
N LEU A 28 -0.67 4.08 21.87
CA LEU A 28 0.05 5.34 21.64
C LEU A 28 -0.90 6.53 21.44
N ARG A 29 -2.18 6.41 21.87
CA ARG A 29 -3.25 7.39 21.64
C ARG A 29 -2.89 8.84 21.99
N LYS A 30 -1.99 9.06 22.97
CA LYS A 30 -1.49 10.39 23.37
C LYS A 30 -0.39 10.98 22.47
N ARG A 31 0.40 10.15 21.78
CA ARG A 31 1.52 10.58 20.90
C ARG A 31 1.25 10.33 19.42
N TRP A 32 0.08 9.80 19.07
CA TRP A 32 -0.24 9.48 17.69
C TRP A 32 -0.35 10.76 16.85
N PRO A 33 0.37 10.84 15.71
CA PRO A 33 0.32 12.01 14.85
C PRO A 33 -1.10 12.26 14.33
N LYS A 34 -1.60 13.49 14.49
CA LYS A 34 -2.99 13.92 14.18
C LYS A 34 -3.38 13.89 12.69
N GLY A 35 -2.68 13.12 11.86
CA GLY A 35 -2.95 13.02 10.42
C GLY A 35 -2.70 11.65 9.80
N LEU A 36 -2.16 10.66 10.54
CA LEU A 36 -2.01 9.31 10.01
C LEU A 36 -3.29 8.51 10.25
N SER A 37 -3.96 8.16 9.16
CA SER A 37 -5.03 7.16 9.18
C SER A 37 -4.43 5.77 9.42
N THR A 38 -5.22 4.88 10.02
CA THR A 38 -4.86 3.47 10.16
C THR A 38 -4.63 2.82 8.78
N TRP A 39 -5.37 3.31 7.77
CA TRP A 39 -5.27 2.88 6.38
C TRP A 39 -3.97 3.30 5.71
N ASP A 40 -3.43 4.49 6.02
CA ASP A 40 -2.16 4.96 5.45
C ASP A 40 -0.96 4.04 5.79
N LEU A 41 -1.10 3.20 6.83
CA LEU A 41 -0.10 2.22 7.26
C LEU A 41 -0.31 0.83 6.62
N MET A 42 -1.39 0.65 5.86
CA MET A 42 -1.69 -0.60 5.15
C MET A 42 -0.96 -0.69 3.81
N ALA A 43 -0.74 0.43 3.10
CA ALA A 43 0.00 0.44 1.82
C ALA A 43 1.33 -0.35 1.86
N PRO A 44 2.22 -0.18 2.87
CA PRO A 44 3.46 -0.96 2.94
C PRO A 44 3.20 -2.46 3.20
N LEU A 45 2.15 -2.79 3.96
CA LEU A 45 1.73 -4.16 4.22
C LEU A 45 1.18 -4.83 2.96
N PHE A 46 0.40 -4.12 2.14
CA PHE A 46 -0.08 -4.60 0.84
C PHE A 46 1.07 -4.85 -0.13
N LEU A 47 2.04 -3.92 -0.19
CA LEU A 47 3.25 -4.09 -0.98
C LEU A 47 4.03 -5.34 -0.55
N LEU A 48 4.27 -5.51 0.75
CA LEU A 48 4.97 -6.69 1.28
C LEU A 48 4.19 -7.99 1.01
N GLY A 49 2.87 -7.97 1.11
CA GLY A 49 2.01 -9.11 0.74
C GLY A 49 2.18 -9.46 -0.75
N ALA A 50 2.09 -8.46 -1.62
CA ALA A 50 2.25 -8.64 -3.06
C ALA A 50 3.65 -9.15 -3.47
N LEU A 51 4.70 -8.69 -2.80
CA LEU A 51 6.07 -9.21 -2.99
C LEU A 51 6.19 -10.68 -2.56
N ASN A 52 5.53 -11.08 -1.48
CA ASN A 52 5.52 -12.48 -1.05
C ASN A 52 4.71 -13.39 -1.98
N LEU A 53 3.84 -12.86 -2.84
CA LEU A 53 3.13 -13.62 -3.90
C LEU A 53 4.01 -13.90 -5.12
N ILE A 54 5.18 -13.27 -5.24
CA ILE A 54 6.03 -13.39 -6.43
C ILE A 54 6.36 -14.86 -6.76
N PRO A 55 6.81 -15.69 -5.80
CA PRO A 55 7.12 -17.10 -6.07
C PRO A 55 5.90 -17.93 -6.48
N ALA A 56 4.69 -17.42 -6.20
CA ALA A 56 3.42 -18.08 -6.51
C ALA A 56 2.82 -17.62 -7.85
N GLY A 57 3.51 -16.77 -8.61
CA GLY A 57 3.13 -16.37 -9.98
C GLY A 57 2.85 -14.88 -10.17
N SER A 58 2.75 -14.08 -9.10
CA SER A 58 2.47 -12.63 -9.23
C SER A 58 3.64 -11.82 -9.81
N GLY A 59 4.83 -12.42 -9.90
CA GLY A 59 6.04 -11.79 -10.42
C GLY A 59 5.91 -11.25 -11.84
N LEU A 60 4.99 -11.80 -12.64
CA LEU A 60 4.73 -11.34 -14.01
C LEU A 60 4.09 -9.95 -14.07
N ILE A 61 3.27 -9.60 -13.07
CA ILE A 61 2.53 -8.32 -13.04
C ILE A 61 3.25 -7.27 -12.18
N MET A 62 4.13 -7.71 -11.28
CA MET A 62 4.79 -6.81 -10.35
C MET A 62 5.58 -5.66 -10.99
N PRO A 63 6.34 -5.85 -12.10
CA PRO A 63 6.98 -4.74 -12.81
C PRO A 63 5.97 -3.71 -13.34
N TRP A 64 4.82 -4.17 -13.86
CA TRP A 64 3.75 -3.30 -14.34
C TRP A 64 3.09 -2.52 -13.22
N LEU A 65 2.91 -3.14 -12.04
CA LEU A 65 2.42 -2.45 -10.84
C LEU A 65 3.39 -1.37 -10.37
N VAL A 66 4.70 -1.63 -10.41
CA VAL A 66 5.70 -0.62 -10.05
C VAL A 66 5.71 0.54 -11.04
N ILE A 67 5.65 0.26 -12.34
CA ILE A 67 5.57 1.30 -13.38
C ILE A 67 4.30 2.13 -13.22
N GLY A 68 3.15 1.49 -13.00
CA GLY A 68 1.89 2.18 -12.76
C GLY A 68 1.92 3.03 -11.49
N TRP A 69 2.57 2.55 -10.43
CA TRP A 69 2.76 3.32 -9.21
C TRP A 69 3.66 4.55 -9.43
N MET A 70 4.74 4.41 -10.20
CA MET A 70 5.56 5.55 -10.62
C MET A 70 4.75 6.57 -11.44
N ALA A 71 3.90 6.11 -12.35
CA ALA A 71 3.02 6.97 -13.13
C ALA A 71 2.04 7.75 -12.23
N VAL A 72 1.48 7.12 -11.20
CA VAL A 72 0.65 7.82 -10.18
C VAL A 72 1.44 8.96 -9.53
N GLY A 73 2.71 8.71 -9.17
CA GLY A 73 3.59 9.75 -8.62
C GLY A 73 3.77 10.94 -9.56
N ILE A 74 4.04 10.67 -10.84
CA ILE A 74 4.20 11.70 -11.87
C ILE A 74 2.89 12.49 -12.07
N ILE A 75 1.75 11.80 -12.19
CA ILE A 75 0.44 12.44 -12.37
C ILE A 75 0.14 13.38 -11.21
N VAL A 76 0.36 12.95 -9.97
CA VAL A 76 0.13 13.78 -8.78
C VAL A 76 1.07 14.99 -8.77
N ALA A 77 2.34 14.81 -9.15
CA ALA A 77 3.30 15.91 -9.21
C ALA A 77 2.88 16.96 -10.25
N VAL A 78 2.50 16.51 -11.45
CA VAL A 78 2.02 17.40 -12.53
C VAL A 78 0.74 18.11 -12.13
N MET A 79 -0.24 17.38 -11.57
CA MET A 79 -1.50 17.97 -11.11
C MET A 79 -1.28 19.08 -10.08
N GLN A 80 -0.31 18.93 -9.18
CA GLN A 80 0.00 19.95 -8.18
C GLN A 80 0.75 21.12 -8.75
N ALA A 81 1.70 20.89 -9.66
CA ALA A 81 2.37 21.96 -10.38
C ALA A 81 1.37 22.82 -11.17
N VAL A 82 0.37 22.20 -11.81
CA VAL A 82 -0.67 22.92 -12.57
C VAL A 82 -1.65 23.66 -11.66
N ARG A 83 -2.11 23.05 -10.56
CA ARG A 83 -3.13 23.67 -9.69
C ARG A 83 -2.60 24.76 -8.77
N ASN A 84 -1.42 24.56 -8.20
CA ASN A 84 -0.90 25.43 -7.14
C ASN A 84 0.24 26.32 -7.62
N HIS A 85 0.73 26.16 -8.85
CA HIS A 85 1.94 26.79 -9.40
C HIS A 85 3.23 26.54 -8.62
N GLU A 86 3.14 25.88 -7.45
CA GLU A 86 4.21 25.50 -6.56
C GLU A 86 3.99 24.07 -6.06
N ILE A 87 5.09 23.33 -5.91
CA ILE A 87 5.05 21.96 -5.40
C ILE A 87 5.12 22.01 -3.87
N LEU A 88 3.97 22.18 -3.23
CA LEU A 88 3.85 22.11 -1.77
C LEU A 88 4.02 20.67 -1.29
N TYR A 89 5.20 20.35 -0.75
CA TYR A 89 5.57 19.00 -0.27
C TYR A 89 4.49 18.34 0.61
N SER A 90 3.88 19.09 1.53
CA SER A 90 2.84 18.57 2.44
C SER A 90 1.57 18.15 1.71
N SER A 91 1.16 18.89 0.67
CA SER A 91 -0.03 18.56 -0.14
C SER A 91 0.28 17.42 -1.11
N PHE A 92 1.47 17.43 -1.70
CA PHE A 92 2.00 16.36 -2.55
C PHE A 92 1.98 15.04 -1.83
N PHE A 93 2.68 14.99 -0.70
CA PHE A 93 2.85 13.76 0.04
C PHE A 93 1.51 13.19 0.51
N LYS A 94 0.61 14.01 1.06
CA LYS A 94 -0.72 13.53 1.50
C LYS A 94 -1.56 12.95 0.36
N THR A 95 -1.55 13.61 -0.80
CA THR A 95 -2.35 13.18 -1.96
C THR A 95 -1.75 11.93 -2.59
N PHE A 96 -0.44 11.94 -2.81
CA PHE A 96 0.31 10.80 -3.34
C PHE A 96 0.17 9.58 -2.43
N TRP A 97 0.28 9.76 -1.12
CA TRP A 97 0.20 8.66 -0.16
C TRP A 97 -1.17 7.99 -0.14
N ARG A 98 -2.26 8.77 -0.18
CA ARG A 98 -3.62 8.21 -0.25
C ARG A 98 -3.89 7.47 -1.55
N LEU A 99 -3.42 8.00 -2.68
CA LEU A 99 -3.55 7.31 -3.97
C LEU A 99 -2.68 6.06 -4.02
N THR A 100 -1.51 6.09 -3.41
CA THR A 100 -0.62 4.94 -3.25
C THR A 100 -1.27 3.83 -2.44
N ASP A 101 -1.95 4.18 -1.34
CA ASP A 101 -2.69 3.21 -0.52
C ASP A 101 -3.78 2.51 -1.34
N LEU A 102 -4.61 3.28 -2.05
CA LEU A 102 -5.66 2.74 -2.91
C LEU A 102 -5.09 1.90 -4.07
N TYR A 103 -3.99 2.35 -4.67
CA TYR A 103 -3.30 1.63 -5.75
C TYR A 103 -2.76 0.27 -5.29
N TRP A 104 -2.08 0.22 -4.15
CA TRP A 104 -1.54 -1.02 -3.62
C TRP A 104 -2.61 -1.97 -3.07
N LEU A 105 -3.72 -1.45 -2.56
CA LEU A 105 -4.87 -2.27 -2.22
C LEU A 105 -5.41 -2.99 -3.47
N LEU A 106 -5.62 -2.25 -4.57
CA LEU A 106 -6.07 -2.85 -5.84
C LEU A 106 -5.01 -3.80 -6.42
N GLY A 107 -3.74 -3.41 -6.40
CA GLY A 107 -2.62 -4.22 -6.87
C GLY A 107 -2.51 -5.54 -6.11
N PHE A 108 -2.65 -5.50 -4.78
CA PHE A 108 -2.68 -6.70 -3.95
C PHE A 108 -3.87 -7.60 -4.30
N ILE A 109 -5.07 -7.05 -4.48
CA ILE A 109 -6.25 -7.82 -4.90
C ILE A 109 -5.99 -8.52 -6.24
N VAL A 110 -5.40 -7.84 -7.22
CA VAL A 110 -5.06 -8.43 -8.52
C VAL A 110 -4.01 -9.54 -8.37
N CYS A 111 -2.93 -9.30 -7.63
CA CYS A 111 -1.93 -10.33 -7.36
C CYS A 111 -2.54 -11.54 -6.64
N PHE A 112 -3.45 -11.32 -5.69
CA PHE A 112 -4.12 -12.38 -4.95
C PHE A 112 -5.04 -13.20 -5.85
N LEU A 113 -5.83 -12.55 -6.69
CA LEU A 113 -6.72 -13.21 -7.66
C LEU A 113 -5.95 -14.05 -8.67
N LEU A 114 -4.77 -13.59 -9.11
CA LEU A 114 -3.93 -14.35 -10.05
C LEU A 114 -3.29 -15.59 -9.45
N VAL A 115 -3.02 -15.57 -8.15
CA VAL A 115 -2.41 -16.71 -7.48
C VAL A 115 -3.46 -17.76 -7.10
N ILE A 116 -4.73 -17.37 -6.94
CA ILE A 116 -5.82 -18.31 -6.64
C ILE A 116 -6.50 -18.88 -7.90
N SER A 117 -6.38 -18.20 -9.05
CA SER A 117 -6.85 -18.65 -10.36
C SER A 117 -5.93 -19.71 -10.97
#